data_AF-A0A1A2V3S6-F1
#
_entry.id   AF-A0A1A2V3S6-F1
#
_cell.length_a   1.000
_cell.length_b   1.000
_cell.length_c   1.000
_cell.angle_alpha   90.00
_cell.angle_beta   90.00
_cell.angle_gamma   90.00
#
_symmetry.space_group_name_H-M   'P 1'
#
loop_
_entity.id
_entity.type
_entity.pdbx_description
1 polymer ?
#
loop_
_entity_poly.entity_id
_entity_poly.type
_entity_poly.pdbx_seq_one_letter_code
_entity_poly.pdbx_strand_id
1 'polypeptide(L)' 'MSNTQLTGSRTRSVDLSAASAAVWLAATAFLALLALYFVGVDQGAVSLFGSDSHVHEFLHDARHLLGFPCH' A
#
# COMPACT_ATOMS: atom_id res chain seq x y z
N MET A 1 -16.79 -13.00 -63.14
CA MET A 1 -16.93 -13.57 -61.78
C MET A 1 -15.80 -12.99 -60.94
N SER A 2 -16.08 -11.95 -60.15
CA SER A 2 -15.06 -11.30 -59.32
C SER A 2 -15.73 -10.92 -58.00
N ASN A 3 -15.53 -11.73 -56.96
CA ASN A 3 -16.02 -11.43 -55.62
C ASN A 3 -15.08 -10.41 -54.96
N THR A 4 -15.59 -9.20 -54.75
CA THR A 4 -14.92 -8.18 -53.96
C THR A 4 -14.95 -8.60 -52.49
N GLN A 5 -13.84 -9.11 -51.99
CA GLN A 5 -13.69 -9.48 -50.58
C GLN A 5 -13.50 -8.19 -49.76
N LEU A 6 -14.58 -7.73 -49.13
CA LEU A 6 -14.57 -6.61 -48.18
C LEU A 6 -13.63 -6.94 -47.02
N THR A 7 -12.52 -6.22 -46.94
CA THR A 7 -11.58 -6.33 -45.82
C THR A 7 -12.20 -5.61 -44.61
N GLY A 8 -12.99 -6.34 -43.83
CA GLY A 8 -13.56 -5.83 -42.60
C GLY A 8 -12.46 -5.47 -41.60
N SER A 9 -12.46 -4.20 -41.15
CA SER A 9 -11.59 -3.73 -40.08
C SER A 9 -11.89 -4.51 -38.80
N ARG A 10 -10.91 -5.29 -38.31
CA ARG A 10 -11.06 -6.13 -37.13
C ARG A 10 -10.84 -5.28 -35.88
N THR A 11 -11.93 -4.86 -35.23
CA THR A 11 -11.88 -4.26 -33.89
C THR A 11 -11.35 -5.28 -32.89
N ARG A 12 -10.20 -4.97 -32.27
CA ARG A 12 -9.59 -5.81 -31.23
C ARG A 12 -10.03 -5.29 -29.87
N SER A 13 -10.66 -6.14 -29.06
CA SER A 13 -10.97 -5.82 -27.68
C SER A 13 -9.67 -5.76 -26.86
N VAL A 14 -9.54 -4.72 -26.03
CA VAL A 14 -8.44 -4.60 -25.07
C VAL A 14 -8.90 -5.27 -23.77
N ASP A 15 -8.15 -6.26 -23.32
CA ASP A 15 -8.38 -6.89 -22.02
C ASP A 15 -7.74 -6.04 -20.92
N LEU A 16 -8.56 -5.50 -20.03
CA LEU A 16 -8.15 -4.65 -18.91
C LEU A 16 -7.96 -5.44 -17.62
N SER A 17 -8.20 -6.75 -17.62
CA SER A 17 -8.12 -7.61 -16.44
C SER A 17 -6.76 -7.52 -15.76
N ALA A 18 -5.67 -7.63 -16.53
CA ALA A 18 -4.31 -7.53 -15.99
C ALA A 18 -4.00 -6.14 -15.41
N ALA A 19 -4.46 -5.08 -16.07
CA ALA A 19 -4.27 -3.71 -15.59
C ALA A 19 -5.05 -3.46 -14.29
N SER A 20 -6.29 -3.93 -14.23
CA SER A 20 -7.14 -3.87 -13.02
C SER A 20 -6.49 -4.63 -11.86
N ALA A 21 -6.02 -5.86 -12.11
CA ALA A 21 -5.31 -6.65 -11.11
C ALA A 21 -4.04 -5.95 -10.62
N ALA A 22 -3.24 -5.36 -11.52
CA ALA A 22 -2.04 -4.62 -11.16
C ALA A 22 -2.36 -3.41 -10.27
N VAL A 23 -3.42 -2.65 -10.58
CA VAL A 23 -3.86 -1.52 -9.76
C VAL A 23 -4.28 -1.98 -8.36
N TRP A 24 -5.07 -3.04 -8.26
CA TRP A 24 -5.50 -3.57 -6.96
C TRP A 24 -4.33 -4.08 -6.12
N LEU A 25 -3.39 -4.80 -6.74
CA LEU A 25 -2.19 -5.28 -6.05
C LEU A 25 -1.31 -4.11 -5.58
N ALA A 26 -1.08 -3.11 -6.43
CA ALA A 26 -0.30 -1.94 -6.08
C ALA A 26 -0.94 -1.13 -4.93
N ALA A 27 -2.26 -0.90 -5.00
CA ALA A 27 -2.99 -0.21 -3.94
C ALA A 27 -2.93 -0.97 -2.61
N THR A 28 -3.13 -2.29 -2.65
CA THR A 28 -3.07 -3.13 -1.45
C THR A 28 -1.66 -3.14 -0.84
N ALA A 29 -0.63 -3.32 -1.67
CA ALA A 29 0.75 -3.28 -1.22
C ALA A 29 1.11 -1.92 -0.62
N PHE A 30 0.70 -0.83 -1.26
CA PHE A 30 0.90 0.52 -0.73
C PHE A 30 0.22 0.71 0.64
N LEU A 31 -1.04 0.29 0.79
CA LEU A 31 -1.75 0.39 2.06
C LEU A 31 -1.10 -0.48 3.16
N ALA A 32 -0.63 -1.68 2.81
CA ALA A 32 0.09 -2.54 3.74
C ALA A 32 1.40 -1.90 4.21
N LEU A 33 2.18 -1.32 3.29
CA LEU A 33 3.41 -0.60 3.62
C LEU A 33 3.13 0.65 4.47
N LEU A 34 2.04 1.37 4.19
CA LEU A 34 1.62 2.52 4.97
C LEU A 34 1.26 2.11 6.41
N ALA A 35 0.54 1.01 6.58
CA ALA A 35 0.23 0.46 7.90
C ALA A 35 1.51 0.06 8.66
N LEU A 36 2.43 -0.65 8.00
CA LEU A 36 3.72 -1.03 8.58
C LEU A 36 4.57 0.19 8.94
N TYR A 37 4.53 1.25 8.14
CA TYR A 37 5.21 2.50 8.42
C TYR A 37 4.69 3.14 9.71
N PHE A 38 3.37 3.23 9.89
CA PHE A 38 2.79 3.80 11.12
C PHE A 38 3.10 2.94 12.36
N VAL A 39 3.04 1.62 12.24
CA VAL A 39 3.49 0.72 13.32
C VAL A 39 4.97 0.95 13.63
N GLY A 40 5.83 1.08 12.61
CA GLY A 40 7.25 1.37 12.80
C GLY A 40 7.50 2.72 13.49
N VAL A 41 6.72 3.75 13.17
CA VAL A 41 6.79 5.06 13.84
C VAL A 41 6.42 4.94 15.32
N ASP A 42 5.33 4.24 15.63
CA ASP A 42 4.87 4.00 17.02
C ASP A 42 5.91 3.23 17.85
N GLN A 43 6.55 2.23 17.23
CA GLN A 43 7.59 1.42 17.86
C GLN A 43 8.99 2.06 17.82
N GLY A 44 9.12 3.30 17.34
CA GLY A 44 10.39 4.04 17.35
C GLY A 44 11.41 3.58 16.29
N ALA A 45 11.00 2.76 15.32
CA ALA A 45 11.86 2.31 14.21
C ALA A 45 12.14 3.42 13.19
N VAL A 46 11.31 4.48 13.15
CA VAL A 46 11.47 5.64 12.27
C VAL A 46 11.25 6.91 13.08
N SER A 47 12.18 7.87 12.95
CA SER A 47 12.08 9.17 13.63
C SER A 47 11.83 10.29 12.63
N LEU A 48 10.61 10.83 12.65
CA LEU A 48 10.10 11.83 11.70
C LEU A 48 10.61 13.26 11.99
N PHE A 49 10.97 13.55 13.23
CA PHE A 49 11.36 14.89 13.70
C PHE A 49 12.82 14.95 14.16
N GLY A 50 13.72 14.25 13.47
CA GLY A 50 15.15 14.19 13.84
C GLY A 50 15.44 13.05 14.80
N SER A 51 16.41 13.18 15.70
CA SER A 51 16.76 12.12 16.67
C SER A 51 15.79 12.03 17.86
N ASP A 52 14.57 12.57 17.71
CA ASP A 52 13.69 12.89 18.82
C ASP A 52 12.51 11.89 18.94
N SER A 53 12.60 10.99 19.92
CA SER A 53 11.67 9.89 20.20
C SER A 53 10.59 10.22 21.25
N HIS A 54 10.34 11.50 21.54
CA HIS A 54 9.42 11.91 22.62
C HIS A 54 8.01 11.32 22.50
N VAL A 55 7.51 11.15 21.27
CA VAL A 55 6.21 10.50 21.02
C VAL A 55 6.27 9.01 21.37
N HIS A 56 7.35 8.32 21.00
CA HIS A 56 7.56 6.91 21.31
C HIS A 56 7.62 6.69 22.82
N GLU A 57 8.36 7.53 23.56
CA GLU A 57 8.48 7.46 25.02
C GLU A 57 7.14 7.80 25.71
N PHE A 58 6.42 8.82 25.23
CA PHE A 58 5.09 9.16 25.77
C PHE A 58 4.08 8.00 25.63
N LEU A 59 4.01 7.36 24.46
CA LEU A 59 3.13 6.20 24.27
C LEU A 59 3.62 4.97 25.03
N HIS A 60 4.93 4.77 25.09
CA HIS A 60 5.55 3.73 25.88
C HIS A 60 5.19 3.85 27.37
N ASP A 61 5.26 5.06 27.92
CA ASP A 61 4.88 5.33 29.32
C ASP A 61 3.37 5.20 29.56
N ALA A 62 2.54 5.65 28.61
CA ALA A 62 1.09 5.52 28.71
C ALA A 62 0.64 4.04 28.77
N ARG A 63 1.29 3.14 28.01
CA ARG A 63 0.94 1.71 28.10
C ARG A 63 1.36 1.08 29.43
N HIS A 64 2.49 1.52 29.99
CA HIS A 64 2.95 1.10 31.32
C HIS A 64 1.98 1.59 32.39
N LEU A 65 1.51 2.84 32.29
CA LEU A 65 0.47 3.40 33.16
C LEU A 65 -0.83 2.58 33.11
N LEU A 66 -1.19 2.06 31.93
CA LEU A 66 -2.34 1.18 31.73
C LEU A 66 -2.07 -0.29 32.11
N GLY A 67 -0.87 -0.61 32.61
CA GLY A 67 -0.49 -1.94 33.09
C GLY A 67 -0.13 -2.96 32.00
N PHE A 68 0.06 -2.52 30.75
CA PHE A 68 0.50 -3.41 29.68
C PHE A 68 2.01 -3.73 29.82
N PRO A 69 2.40 -5.02 29.81
CA PRO A 69 3.80 -5.42 29.98
C PRO A 69 4.67 -5.05 28.77
N CYS A 70 5.94 -4.77 29.01
CA CYS A 70 7.00 -4.57 28.01
C CYS A 70 8.01 -5.71 28.00
N HIS A 71 8.63 -5.95 26.84
CA HIS A 71 9.81 -6.81 26.73
C HIS A 71 11.08 -5.95 26.80
#